data_AF-A0AA36HRN8-F1
#
_entry.id   AF-A0AA36HRN8-F1
#
_cell.length_a   1.000
_cell.length_b   1.000
_cell.length_c   1.000
_cell.angle_alpha   90.00
_cell.angle_beta   90.00
_cell.angle_gamma   90.00
#
_symmetry.space_group_name_H-M   'P 1'
#
loop_
_entity.id
_entity.type
_entity.pdbx_description
1 polymer ?
#
loop_
_entity_poly.entity_id
_entity_poly.type
_entity_poly.pdbx_seq_one_letter_code
_entity_poly.pdbx_strand_id
1 'polypeptide(L)'
;MRPTRRRTLWEWIVSGHDSKMVDSMLRTVLDCFSQWLRQGHCDGFARGTPAANALATRARRLESSPGFAGVLDAAKALLREHFATEALALQSDAEWLRGLGIHWRLDYGSRPRHTSGLASGQEYVGLRNLGNSCYLNAVVQCFYSCGPLREDVSRQSPAKGPLASCMQRLFLQLSGENGHWDYVSPAAFLHQLFLTDCAAFQPGESADVLECCRLLLNSCLLRPGLFMEPDERQGGAC
;
A
#
# COMPACT_ATOMS: atom_id res chain seq x y z
N MET A 1 28.15 6.14 -23.90
CA MET A 1 27.15 7.04 -23.27
C MET A 1 27.00 6.64 -21.81
N ARG A 2 27.34 7.52 -20.85
CA ARG A 2 27.07 7.25 -19.43
C ARG A 2 25.59 7.53 -19.15
N PRO A 3 24.86 6.69 -18.40
CA PRO A 3 23.47 6.97 -18.07
C PRO A 3 23.42 8.22 -17.20
N THR A 4 22.66 9.22 -17.64
CA THR A 4 22.35 10.41 -16.86
C THR A 4 21.65 9.97 -15.58
N ARG A 5 22.36 10.06 -14.45
CA ARG A 5 21.83 9.79 -13.12
C ARG A 5 20.60 10.69 -12.92
N ARG A 6 19.40 10.10 -12.87
CA ARG A 6 18.18 10.86 -12.52
C ARG A 6 18.35 11.35 -11.09
N ARG A 7 18.43 12.67 -10.89
CA ARG A 7 18.50 13.27 -9.55
C ARG A 7 17.25 12.90 -8.77
N THR A 8 17.43 12.63 -7.48
CA THR A 8 16.32 12.44 -6.55
C THR A 8 15.58 13.76 -6.34
N LEU A 9 14.32 13.68 -5.91
CA LEU A 9 13.52 14.83 -5.51
C LEU A 9 14.26 15.71 -4.49
N TRP A 10 14.95 15.07 -3.53
CA TRP A 10 15.72 15.79 -2.51
C TRP A 10 16.89 16.58 -3.09
N GLU A 11 17.67 15.96 -3.99
CA GLU A 11 18.79 16.63 -4.65
C GLU A 11 18.33 17.83 -5.51
N TRP A 12 17.11 17.79 -6.04
CA TRP A 12 16.54 18.88 -6.83
C TRP A 12 16.00 20.02 -5.95
N ILE A 13 15.28 19.71 -4.86
CA ILE A 13 14.80 20.71 -3.89
C ILE A 13 15.98 21.45 -3.25
N VAL A 14 17.04 20.73 -2.87
CA VAL A 14 18.23 21.32 -2.24
C VAL A 14 19.07 22.13 -3.24
N SER A 15 19.04 21.80 -4.54
CA SER A 15 19.80 22.53 -5.57
C SER A 15 19.12 23.81 -6.09
N GLY A 16 17.93 24.16 -5.57
CA GLY A 16 17.35 25.50 -5.72
C GLY A 16 16.96 25.94 -7.14
N HIS A 17 16.83 24.99 -8.08
CA HIS A 17 16.92 25.31 -9.51
C HIS A 17 15.68 25.99 -10.14
N ASP A 18 14.53 26.08 -9.45
CA ASP A 18 13.42 26.95 -9.88
C ASP A 18 12.39 27.17 -8.76
N SER A 19 12.59 28.17 -7.91
CA SER A 19 11.75 28.41 -6.72
C SER A 19 10.28 28.65 -7.07
N LYS A 20 9.97 29.30 -8.20
CA LYS A 20 8.60 29.54 -8.65
C LYS A 20 7.88 28.26 -9.03
N MET A 21 8.60 27.30 -9.59
CA MET A 21 8.05 26.02 -10.01
C MET A 21 7.86 25.06 -8.83
N VAL A 22 8.80 25.05 -7.88
CA VAL A 22 8.65 24.36 -6.59
C VAL A 22 7.45 24.91 -5.82
N ASP A 23 7.32 26.23 -5.74
CA ASP A 23 6.16 26.90 -5.15
C ASP A 23 4.85 26.52 -5.83
N SER A 24 4.83 26.44 -7.16
CA SER A 24 3.66 26.03 -7.93
C SER A 24 3.26 24.59 -7.64
N MET A 25 4.25 23.69 -7.49
CA MET A 25 4.05 22.31 -7.10
C MET A 25 3.51 22.19 -5.68
N LEU A 26 4.12 22.86 -4.70
CA LEU A 26 3.66 22.86 -3.31
C LEU A 26 2.22 23.38 -3.22
N ARG A 27 1.91 24.49 -3.91
CA ARG A 27 0.54 25.00 -3.99
C ARG A 27 -0.42 23.98 -4.60
N THR A 28 -0.01 23.28 -5.66
CA THR A 28 -0.84 22.25 -6.31
C THR A 28 -1.13 21.09 -5.35
N VAL A 29 -0.12 20.59 -4.64
CA VAL A 29 -0.28 19.52 -3.65
C VAL A 29 -1.18 19.96 -2.49
N LEU A 30 -0.97 21.16 -1.96
CA LEU A 30 -1.79 21.75 -0.89
C LEU A 30 -3.24 21.99 -1.33
N ASP A 31 -3.45 22.45 -2.56
CA ASP A 31 -4.79 22.67 -3.14
C ASP A 31 -5.52 21.33 -3.30
N CYS A 32 -4.84 20.28 -3.79
CA CYS A 32 -5.38 18.92 -3.87
C CYS A 32 -5.78 18.39 -2.47
N PHE A 33 -4.90 18.52 -1.48
CA PHE A 33 -5.18 18.10 -0.10
C PHE A 33 -6.34 18.89 0.53
N SER A 34 -6.38 20.20 0.30
CA SER A 34 -7.44 21.08 0.80
C SER A 34 -8.80 20.80 0.17
N GLN A 35 -8.86 20.45 -1.12
CA GLN A 35 -10.11 20.05 -1.77
C GLN A 35 -10.64 18.73 -1.20
N TRP A 36 -9.75 17.77 -0.96
CA TRP A 36 -10.14 16.52 -0.33
C TRP A 36 -10.72 16.74 1.08
N LEU A 37 -10.06 17.54 1.93
CA LEU A 37 -10.56 17.84 3.27
C LEU A 37 -11.99 18.42 3.27
N ARG A 38 -12.38 19.10 2.18
CA ARG A 38 -13.72 19.67 2.03
C ARG A 38 -14.75 18.70 1.43
N GLN A 39 -14.31 17.71 0.66
CA GLN A 39 -15.19 16.87 -0.18
C GLN A 39 -15.20 15.39 0.20
N GLY A 40 -14.29 14.94 1.08
CA GLY A 40 -14.22 13.57 1.58
C GLY A 40 -13.69 12.52 0.59
N HIS A 41 -13.42 12.88 -0.67
CA HIS A 41 -12.93 11.94 -1.70
C HIS A 41 -11.98 12.60 -2.70
N CYS A 42 -10.96 11.84 -3.15
CA CYS A 42 -9.96 12.30 -4.12
C CYS A 42 -10.38 12.04 -5.57
N ASP A 43 -11.37 11.17 -5.79
CA ASP A 43 -11.82 10.76 -7.12
C ASP A 43 -12.79 11.75 -7.76
N GLY A 44 -13.28 12.70 -6.95
CA GLY A 44 -14.06 13.83 -7.41
C GLY A 44 -13.27 15.12 -7.28
N PHE A 45 -12.26 15.38 -8.13
CA PHE A 45 -11.96 16.78 -8.44
C PHE A 45 -13.30 17.38 -8.89
N ALA A 46 -13.91 18.26 -8.10
CA ALA A 46 -15.22 18.84 -8.38
C ALA A 46 -15.27 19.39 -9.82
N ARG A 47 -15.75 18.56 -10.75
CA ARG A 47 -15.73 18.88 -12.18
C ARG A 47 -16.70 20.05 -12.36
N GLY A 48 -16.22 21.13 -12.95
CA GLY A 48 -17.05 22.28 -13.31
C GLY A 48 -16.89 23.53 -12.45
N THR A 49 -16.10 23.52 -11.37
CA THR A 49 -15.74 24.79 -10.69
C THR A 49 -14.52 25.46 -11.35
N PRO A 50 -14.46 26.80 -11.42
CA PRO A 50 -13.29 27.51 -11.94
C PRO A 50 -11.99 27.15 -11.21
N ALA A 51 -12.06 26.95 -9.89
CA ALA A 51 -10.93 26.55 -9.06
C ALA A 51 -10.42 25.14 -9.38
N ALA A 52 -11.32 24.17 -9.57
CA ALA A 52 -10.95 22.81 -9.96
C ALA A 52 -10.34 22.76 -11.36
N ASN A 53 -10.89 23.53 -12.31
CA ASN A 53 -10.35 23.62 -13.67
C ASN A 53 -8.95 24.27 -13.71
N ALA A 54 -8.73 25.31 -12.89
CA ALA A 54 -7.42 25.95 -12.73
C ALA A 54 -6.40 24.98 -12.12
N LEU A 55 -6.78 24.22 -11.09
CA LEU A 55 -5.94 23.20 -10.47
C LEU A 55 -5.59 22.07 -11.46
N ALA A 56 -6.58 21.53 -12.17
CA ALA A 56 -6.38 20.48 -13.17
C ALA A 56 -5.46 20.94 -14.32
N THR A 57 -5.56 22.21 -14.70
CA THR A 57 -4.66 22.81 -15.70
C THR A 57 -3.23 22.94 -15.16
N ARG A 58 -3.07 23.33 -13.90
CA ARG A 58 -1.76 23.41 -13.24
C ARG A 58 -1.10 22.04 -13.07
N ALA A 59 -1.86 21.04 -12.65
CA ALA A 59 -1.42 19.65 -12.54
C ALA A 59 -0.91 19.10 -13.87
N ARG A 60 -1.68 19.25 -14.97
CA ARG A 60 -1.26 18.83 -16.32
C ARG A 60 0.03 19.50 -16.78
N ARG A 61 0.23 20.79 -16.45
CA ARG A 61 1.49 21.50 -16.78
C ARG A 61 2.69 20.92 -16.03
N LEU A 62 2.52 20.56 -14.76
CA LEU A 62 3.56 19.94 -13.94
C LEU A 62 3.88 18.51 -14.42
N GLU A 63 2.87 17.73 -14.80
CA GLU A 63 3.02 16.40 -15.39
C GLU A 63 3.80 16.44 -16.71
N SER A 64 3.59 17.50 -17.49
CA SER A 64 4.28 17.71 -18.76
C SER A 64 5.73 18.16 -18.59
N SER A 65 6.16 18.49 -17.36
CA SER A 65 7.49 19.05 -17.11
C SER A 65 8.52 17.98 -16.73
N PRO A 66 9.66 17.91 -17.44
CA PRO A 66 10.72 16.95 -17.13
C PRO A 66 11.27 17.15 -15.71
N GLY A 67 11.23 16.10 -14.89
CA GLY A 67 11.71 16.13 -13.50
C GLY A 67 10.62 16.31 -12.45
N PHE A 68 9.45 16.85 -12.81
CA PHE A 68 8.33 17.06 -11.88
C PHE A 68 7.21 16.02 -12.02
N ALA A 69 7.08 15.38 -13.18
CA ALA A 69 6.12 14.30 -13.39
C ALA A 69 6.21 13.22 -12.29
N GLY A 70 7.40 12.69 -12.06
CA GLY A 70 7.62 11.65 -11.03
C GLY A 70 7.37 12.14 -9.60
N VAL A 71 7.57 13.44 -9.34
CA VAL A 71 7.33 14.06 -8.02
C VAL A 71 5.84 14.18 -7.76
N LEU A 72 5.10 14.65 -8.76
CA LEU A 72 3.65 14.76 -8.65
C LEU A 72 2.99 13.39 -8.56
N ASP A 73 3.48 12.39 -9.30
CA ASP A 73 3.01 11.01 -9.20
C ASP A 73 3.26 10.42 -7.81
N ALA A 74 4.46 10.65 -7.25
CA ALA A 74 4.77 10.26 -5.88
C ALA A 74 3.88 10.98 -4.86
N ALA A 75 3.62 12.28 -5.02
CA ALA A 75 2.73 13.04 -4.15
C ALA A 75 1.27 12.52 -4.20
N LYS A 76 0.76 12.21 -5.40
CA LYS A 76 -0.56 11.60 -5.57
C LYS A 76 -0.64 10.22 -4.92
N ALA A 77 0.39 9.39 -5.08
CA ALA A 77 0.45 8.07 -4.46
C ALA A 77 0.48 8.17 -2.92
N LEU A 78 1.28 9.07 -2.36
CA LEU A 78 1.29 9.36 -0.92
C LEU A 78 -0.08 9.77 -0.39
N LEU A 79 -0.79 10.64 -1.11
CA LEU A 79 -2.14 11.05 -0.76
C LEU A 79 -3.11 9.86 -0.78
N ARG A 80 -3.10 9.05 -1.85
CA ARG A 80 -3.95 7.85 -1.94
C ARG A 80 -3.70 6.88 -0.79
N GLU A 81 -2.45 6.60 -0.47
CA GLU A 81 -2.07 5.70 0.64
C GLU A 81 -2.50 6.23 2.00
N HIS A 82 -2.32 7.54 2.22
CA HIS A 82 -2.81 8.19 3.43
C HIS A 82 -4.32 8.04 3.56
N PHE A 83 -5.08 8.31 2.49
CA PHE A 83 -6.53 8.23 2.54
C PHE A 83 -7.04 6.79 2.69
N ALA A 84 -6.41 5.82 2.04
CA ALA A 84 -6.75 4.41 2.23
C ALA A 84 -6.53 3.98 3.69
N THR A 85 -5.42 4.41 4.29
CA THR A 85 -5.10 4.16 5.70
C THR A 85 -6.11 4.81 6.64
N GLU A 86 -6.48 6.08 6.38
CA GLU A 86 -7.48 6.80 7.16
C GLU A 86 -8.86 6.15 7.07
N ALA A 87 -9.29 5.80 5.86
CA ALA A 87 -10.57 5.14 5.63
C ALA A 87 -10.65 3.80 6.36
N LEU A 88 -9.55 3.04 6.36
CA LEU A 88 -9.43 1.81 7.12
C LEU A 88 -9.51 2.08 8.63
N ALA A 89 -8.71 3.02 9.14
CA ALA A 89 -8.71 3.39 10.56
C ALA A 89 -10.04 3.99 11.06
N LEU A 90 -10.95 4.38 10.16
CA LEU A 90 -12.31 4.83 10.50
C LEU A 90 -13.29 3.68 10.73
N GLN A 91 -12.97 2.45 10.27
CA GLN A 91 -13.80 1.27 10.51
C GLN A 91 -13.75 0.88 11.99
N SER A 92 -14.89 0.43 12.53
CA SER A 92 -15.03 0.11 13.97
C SER A 92 -14.18 -1.06 14.41
N ASP A 93 -13.91 -2.00 13.51
CA ASP A 93 -13.08 -3.19 13.70
C ASP A 93 -11.58 -2.93 13.45
N ALA A 94 -11.23 -1.75 12.96
CA ALA A 94 -9.85 -1.34 12.66
C ALA A 94 -9.29 -0.32 13.65
N GLU A 95 -9.88 -0.19 14.84
CA GLU A 95 -9.45 0.75 15.89
C GLU A 95 -7.97 0.56 16.27
N TRP A 96 -7.46 -0.66 16.15
CA TRP A 96 -6.06 -1.00 16.41
C TRP A 96 -5.05 -0.14 15.63
N LEU A 97 -5.38 0.32 14.41
CA LEU A 97 -4.52 1.21 13.63
C LEU A 97 -4.31 2.56 14.32
N ARG A 98 -5.31 3.04 15.06
CA ARG A 98 -5.19 4.26 15.86
C ARG A 98 -4.32 4.02 17.11
N GLY A 99 -4.37 2.80 17.63
CA GLY A 99 -3.60 2.35 18.80
C GLY A 99 -2.10 2.20 18.57
N LEU A 100 -1.63 2.14 17.30
CA LEU A 100 -0.19 2.04 16.96
C LEU A 100 0.67 3.25 17.39
N GLY A 101 0.05 4.34 17.89
CA GLY A 101 0.73 5.49 18.46
C GLY A 101 0.78 6.73 17.55
N ILE A 102 1.26 7.85 18.11
CA ILE A 102 1.14 9.23 17.57
C ILE A 102 2.19 9.55 16.47
N HIS A 103 2.87 8.55 15.92
CA HIS A 103 3.72 8.75 14.74
C HIS A 103 2.86 8.72 13.47
N TRP A 104 2.07 9.80 13.32
CA TRP A 104 1.20 10.27 12.22
C TRP A 104 0.67 9.25 11.19
N ARG A 105 -0.64 9.33 10.96
CA ARG A 105 -1.46 8.64 9.96
C ARG A 105 -0.92 8.57 8.52
N LEU A 106 0.08 9.36 8.14
CA LEU A 106 0.76 9.20 6.84
C LEU A 106 2.06 8.36 6.86
N ASP A 107 2.44 7.80 8.01
CA ASP A 107 3.53 6.81 8.14
C ASP A 107 3.05 5.36 8.01
N TYR A 108 1.77 5.07 8.26
CA TYR A 108 1.27 3.69 8.14
C TYR A 108 0.95 3.25 6.72
N GLY A 109 0.95 4.17 5.74
CA GLY A 109 0.74 3.86 4.33
C GLY A 109 2.01 3.41 3.61
N SER A 110 1.85 2.95 2.37
CA SER A 110 2.98 2.61 1.49
C SER A 110 3.76 3.86 1.10
N ARG A 111 5.07 3.71 0.82
CA ARG A 111 5.92 4.81 0.37
C ARG A 111 6.33 4.66 -1.08
N PRO A 112 5.95 5.61 -1.95
CA PRO A 112 6.45 5.65 -3.31
C PRO A 112 7.97 5.75 -3.33
N ARG A 113 8.57 5.29 -4.44
CA ARG A 113 10.02 5.23 -4.58
C ARG A 113 10.66 6.59 -4.35
N HIS A 114 11.77 6.61 -3.61
CA HIS A 114 12.54 7.80 -3.26
C HIS A 114 11.81 8.81 -2.34
N THR A 115 10.72 8.39 -1.68
CA THR A 115 10.00 9.26 -0.72
C THR A 115 10.23 8.86 0.73
N SER A 116 10.75 7.65 0.98
CA SER A 116 10.96 7.13 2.33
C SER A 116 12.24 7.65 3.03
N GLY A 117 13.12 8.34 2.29
CA GLY A 117 14.47 8.67 2.77
C GLY A 117 15.45 7.49 2.75
N LEU A 118 15.02 6.30 2.32
CA LEU A 118 15.92 5.17 2.07
C LEU A 118 16.85 5.48 0.88
N ALA A 119 18.07 4.93 0.94
CA ALA A 119 19.05 5.12 -0.11
C ALA A 119 18.50 4.63 -1.47
N SER A 120 18.62 5.47 -2.50
CA SER A 120 18.19 5.12 -3.86
C SER A 120 18.94 3.89 -4.37
N GLY A 121 18.22 2.89 -4.88
CA GLY A 121 18.82 1.73 -5.54
C GLY A 121 18.33 0.36 -5.07
N GLN A 122 17.35 0.27 -4.16
CA GLN A 122 16.76 -1.01 -3.80
C GLN A 122 15.96 -1.58 -4.98
N GLU A 123 16.37 -2.75 -5.46
CA GLU A 123 15.67 -3.54 -6.46
C GLU A 123 14.41 -4.19 -5.88
N TYR A 124 14.41 -4.47 -4.58
CA TYR A 124 13.33 -5.14 -3.86
C TYR A 124 12.51 -4.17 -3.01
N VAL A 125 11.20 -4.40 -2.98
CA VAL A 125 10.23 -3.60 -2.21
C VAL A 125 10.03 -4.21 -0.83
N GLY A 126 10.25 -3.42 0.22
CA GLY A 126 10.03 -3.85 1.60
C GLY A 126 8.56 -3.86 2.02
N LEU A 127 8.27 -4.42 3.19
CA LEU A 127 6.98 -4.29 3.87
C LEU A 127 7.13 -3.49 5.15
N ARG A 128 6.20 -2.55 5.38
CA ARG A 128 6.15 -1.78 6.63
C ARG A 128 5.82 -2.72 7.80
N ASN A 129 6.56 -2.61 8.90
CA ASN A 129 6.19 -3.28 10.16
C ASN A 129 5.15 -2.42 10.90
N LEU A 130 3.98 -3.01 11.17
CA LEU A 130 2.81 -2.34 11.77
C LEU A 130 2.48 -2.98 13.12
N GLY A 131 3.34 -2.77 14.11
CA GLY A 131 3.16 -3.30 15.47
C GLY A 131 3.38 -4.82 15.52
N ASN A 132 4.66 -5.23 15.63
CA ASN A 132 5.08 -6.64 15.70
C ASN A 132 4.63 -7.54 14.53
N SER A 133 4.27 -6.95 13.38
CA SER A 133 3.81 -7.66 12.18
C SER A 133 4.93 -8.32 11.36
N CYS A 134 6.14 -8.45 11.91
CA CYS A 134 7.28 -9.00 11.19
C CYS A 134 7.10 -10.47 10.80
N TYR A 135 6.31 -11.23 11.56
CA TYR A 135 5.94 -12.61 11.24
C TYR A 135 5.21 -12.67 9.88
N LEU A 136 4.18 -11.84 9.68
CA LEU A 136 3.44 -11.76 8.43
C LEU A 136 4.35 -11.26 7.29
N ASN A 137 5.15 -10.23 7.55
CA ASN A 137 6.04 -9.66 6.54
C ASN A 137 7.02 -10.71 6.00
N ALA A 138 7.57 -11.56 6.88
CA ALA A 138 8.45 -12.66 6.48
C ALA A 138 7.72 -13.68 5.60
N VAL A 139 6.52 -14.14 6.00
CA VAL A 139 5.72 -15.10 5.22
C VAL A 139 5.37 -14.55 3.84
N VAL A 140 4.90 -13.30 3.78
CA VAL A 140 4.54 -12.65 2.50
C VAL A 140 5.74 -12.55 1.57
N GLN A 141 6.91 -12.13 2.08
CA GLN A 141 8.12 -12.02 1.25
C GLN A 141 8.59 -13.40 0.74
N CYS A 142 8.50 -14.45 1.57
CA CYS A 142 8.76 -15.82 1.13
C CYS A 142 7.79 -16.25 0.02
N PHE A 143 6.49 -16.05 0.22
CA PHE A 143 5.47 -16.43 -0.76
C PHE A 143 5.62 -15.64 -2.07
N TYR A 144 5.89 -14.35 -1.98
CA TYR A 144 6.11 -13.48 -3.13
C TYR A 144 7.38 -13.85 -3.93
N SER A 145 8.39 -14.41 -3.26
CA SER A 145 9.62 -14.90 -3.88
C SER A 145 9.44 -16.26 -4.58
N CYS A 146 8.38 -17.01 -4.24
CA CYS A 146 8.01 -18.25 -4.90
C CYS A 146 7.28 -17.96 -6.21
N GLY A 147 8.01 -17.95 -7.33
CA GLY A 147 7.48 -17.59 -8.67
C GLY A 147 6.10 -18.18 -9.01
N PRO A 148 5.92 -19.53 -8.98
CA PRO A 148 4.63 -20.15 -9.29
C PRO A 148 3.49 -19.71 -8.35
N LEU A 149 3.78 -19.55 -7.05
CA LEU A 149 2.80 -19.12 -6.06
C LEU A 149 2.41 -17.66 -6.29
N ARG A 150 3.40 -16.78 -6.51
CA ARG A 150 3.17 -15.38 -6.85
C ARG A 150 2.27 -15.24 -8.06
N GLU A 151 2.56 -15.97 -9.13
CA GLU A 151 1.74 -15.91 -10.33
C GLU A 151 0.32 -16.44 -10.11
N ASP A 152 0.15 -17.51 -9.33
CA ASP A 152 -1.18 -18.01 -8.96
C ASP A 152 -1.95 -16.92 -8.21
N VAL A 153 -1.40 -16.40 -7.11
CA VAL A 153 -2.01 -15.34 -6.29
C VAL A 153 -2.37 -14.11 -7.12
N SER A 154 -1.47 -13.63 -7.97
CA SER A 154 -1.72 -12.46 -8.81
C SER A 154 -2.85 -12.69 -9.82
N ARG A 155 -3.08 -13.93 -10.28
CA ARG A 155 -4.16 -14.31 -11.21
C ARG A 155 -5.44 -14.77 -10.53
N GLN A 156 -5.49 -14.84 -9.19
CA GLN A 156 -6.65 -15.34 -8.47
C GLN A 156 -7.90 -14.47 -8.71
N SER A 157 -9.06 -15.12 -8.72
CA SER A 157 -10.34 -14.44 -8.69
C SER A 157 -10.67 -14.02 -7.25
N PRO A 158 -11.38 -12.88 -7.03
CA PRO A 158 -11.88 -12.48 -5.70
C PRO A 158 -12.75 -13.53 -4.99
N ALA A 159 -13.20 -14.55 -5.72
CA ALA A 159 -14.06 -15.63 -5.21
C ALA A 159 -13.43 -16.50 -4.11
N LYS A 160 -12.12 -16.41 -3.85
CA LYS A 160 -11.45 -17.15 -2.75
C LYS A 160 -11.62 -16.50 -1.37
N GLY A 161 -12.35 -15.39 -1.27
CA GLY A 161 -12.68 -14.74 -0.01
C GLY A 161 -11.84 -13.49 0.28
N PRO A 162 -12.15 -12.78 1.39
CA PRO A 162 -11.61 -11.46 1.65
C PRO A 162 -10.11 -11.48 1.99
N LEU A 163 -9.62 -12.49 2.71
CA LEU A 163 -8.18 -12.63 3.02
C LEU A 163 -7.35 -12.87 1.75
N ALA A 164 -7.81 -13.79 0.89
CA ALA A 164 -7.19 -14.06 -0.42
C ALA A 164 -7.17 -12.81 -1.31
N SER A 165 -8.28 -12.07 -1.34
CA SER A 165 -8.39 -10.82 -2.10
C SER A 165 -7.42 -9.74 -1.59
N CYS A 166 -7.22 -9.64 -0.27
CA CYS A 166 -6.22 -8.73 0.31
C CYS A 166 -4.79 -9.14 -0.03
N MET A 167 -4.49 -10.45 0.03
CA MET A 167 -3.18 -10.98 -0.34
C MET A 167 -2.87 -10.73 -1.82
N GLN A 168 -3.85 -10.94 -2.72
CA GLN A 168 -3.70 -10.63 -4.14
C GLN A 168 -3.37 -9.15 -4.34
N ARG A 169 -4.17 -8.24 -3.76
CA ARG A 169 -3.92 -6.79 -3.89
C ARG A 169 -2.52 -6.41 -3.40
N LEU A 170 -2.05 -7.00 -2.30
CA LEU A 170 -0.70 -6.77 -1.79
C LEU A 170 0.37 -7.26 -2.78
N PHE A 171 0.19 -8.42 -3.41
CA PHE A 171 1.13 -8.96 -4.41
C PHE A 171 1.19 -8.09 -5.66
N LEU A 172 0.05 -7.60 -6.13
CA LEU A 172 -0.02 -6.66 -7.25
C LEU A 172 0.69 -5.34 -6.90
N GLN A 173 0.48 -4.80 -5.69
CA GLN A 173 1.19 -3.59 -5.27
C GLN A 173 2.72 -3.82 -5.17
N LEU A 174 3.16 -4.96 -4.65
CA LEU A 174 4.58 -5.35 -4.58
C LEU A 174 5.22 -5.53 -5.97
N SER A 175 4.46 -5.96 -6.98
CA SER A 175 4.96 -6.07 -8.37
C SER A 175 5.14 -4.72 -9.06
N GLY A 176 4.71 -3.64 -8.41
CA GLY A 176 4.74 -2.29 -8.95
C GLY A 176 3.47 -1.92 -9.72
N GLU A 177 2.39 -2.71 -9.60
CA GLU A 177 1.09 -2.26 -10.06
C GLU A 177 0.69 -1.00 -9.28
N ASN A 178 0.27 0.03 -10.01
CA ASN A 178 -0.05 1.36 -9.48
C ASN A 178 1.13 2.18 -8.92
N GLY A 179 2.38 1.80 -9.20
CA GLY A 179 3.54 2.66 -8.94
C GLY A 179 4.78 1.90 -8.49
N HIS A 180 5.91 2.62 -8.40
CA HIS A 180 7.11 2.08 -7.77
C HIS A 180 7.15 2.47 -6.30
N TRP A 181 7.51 1.52 -5.44
CA TRP A 181 7.47 1.67 -3.99
C TRP A 181 8.87 1.46 -3.40
N ASP A 182 9.19 2.22 -2.35
CA ASP A 182 10.31 1.89 -1.45
C ASP A 182 9.88 0.76 -0.50
N TYR A 183 8.66 0.89 0.04
CA TYR A 183 8.00 -0.17 0.80
C TYR A 183 6.49 -0.07 0.67
N VAL A 184 5.82 -1.20 0.88
CA VAL A 184 4.36 -1.32 0.88
C VAL A 184 3.84 -1.55 2.28
N SER A 185 2.71 -0.94 2.61
CA SER A 185 2.00 -1.19 3.86
C SER A 185 1.05 -2.37 3.72
N PRO A 186 1.17 -3.41 4.56
CA PRO A 186 0.22 -4.52 4.55
C PRO A 186 -1.04 -4.23 5.39
N ALA A 187 -1.36 -2.97 5.74
CA ALA A 187 -2.41 -2.64 6.71
C ALA A 187 -3.77 -3.30 6.43
N ALA A 188 -4.24 -3.27 5.18
CA ALA A 188 -5.51 -3.90 4.80
C ALA A 188 -5.45 -5.44 4.90
N PHE A 189 -4.31 -6.04 4.57
CA PHE A 189 -4.12 -7.48 4.66
C PHE A 189 -4.00 -7.95 6.12
N LEU A 190 -3.26 -7.21 6.93
CA LEU A 190 -3.09 -7.47 8.35
C LEU A 190 -4.42 -7.30 9.11
N HIS A 191 -5.19 -6.26 8.78
CA HIS A 191 -6.54 -6.10 9.34
C HIS A 191 -7.43 -7.30 9.00
N GLN A 192 -7.43 -7.73 7.74
CA GLN A 192 -8.23 -8.87 7.31
C GLN A 192 -7.76 -10.18 7.97
N LEU A 193 -6.47 -10.34 8.24
CA LEU A 193 -5.93 -11.47 8.99
C LEU A 193 -6.51 -11.52 10.42
N PHE A 194 -6.52 -10.37 11.11
CA PHE A 194 -7.12 -10.26 12.45
C PHE A 194 -8.62 -10.58 12.46
N LEU A 195 -9.34 -10.21 11.40
CA LEU A 195 -10.75 -10.57 11.24
C LEU A 195 -10.96 -12.06 10.95
N THR A 196 -10.01 -12.70 10.27
CA THR A 196 -10.12 -14.11 9.90
C THR A 196 -9.84 -15.05 11.08
N ASP A 197 -8.86 -14.72 11.91
CA ASP A 197 -8.50 -15.53 13.07
C ASP A 197 -7.97 -14.65 14.22
N CYS A 198 -8.89 -14.02 14.95
CA CYS A 198 -8.59 -13.13 16.06
C CYS A 198 -8.08 -13.86 17.32
N ALA A 199 -8.20 -15.19 17.36
CA ALA A 199 -7.69 -16.00 18.45
C ALA A 199 -6.18 -16.22 18.30
N ALA A 200 -5.71 -16.48 17.07
CA ALA A 200 -4.30 -16.67 16.78
C ALA A 200 -3.55 -15.36 16.50
N PHE A 201 -4.21 -14.37 15.89
CA PHE A 201 -3.56 -13.12 15.45
C PHE A 201 -4.24 -11.89 16.05
N GLN A 202 -3.47 -11.14 16.85
CA GLN A 202 -3.95 -9.93 17.52
C GLN A 202 -3.11 -8.71 17.13
N PRO A 203 -3.73 -7.53 17.04
CA PRO A 203 -2.99 -6.30 16.76
C PRO A 203 -1.94 -6.00 17.83
N GLY A 204 -0.73 -5.63 17.39
CA GLY A 204 0.37 -5.28 18.29
C GLY A 204 1.13 -6.46 18.88
N GLU A 205 0.60 -7.68 18.76
CA GLU A 205 1.25 -8.90 19.23
C GLU A 205 2.08 -9.55 18.13
N SER A 206 3.16 -10.23 18.53
CA SER A 206 3.86 -11.14 17.62
C SER A 206 3.11 -12.46 17.55
N ALA A 207 3.24 -13.20 16.46
CA ALA A 207 2.57 -14.47 16.27
C ALA A 207 3.51 -15.51 15.63
N ASP A 208 3.10 -16.77 15.71
CA ASP A 208 3.87 -17.88 15.14
C ASP A 208 3.86 -17.85 13.60
N VAL A 209 5.06 -17.94 13.02
CA VAL A 209 5.26 -17.87 11.56
C VAL A 209 4.67 -19.09 10.86
N LEU A 210 4.73 -20.26 11.48
CA LEU A 210 4.24 -21.50 10.88
C LEU A 210 2.72 -21.56 10.90
N GLU A 211 2.08 -21.09 11.97
CA GLU A 211 0.62 -20.90 12.05
C GLU A 211 0.14 -19.90 10.99
N CYS A 212 0.83 -18.76 10.85
CA CYS A 212 0.55 -17.79 9.79
C CYS A 212 0.67 -18.41 8.39
N CYS A 213 1.76 -19.15 8.13
CA CYS A 213 1.94 -19.88 6.86
C CYS A 213 0.77 -20.82 6.56
N ARG A 214 0.36 -21.64 7.54
CA ARG A 214 -0.73 -22.62 7.37
C ARG A 214 -2.05 -21.95 7.06
N LEU A 215 -2.40 -20.90 7.81
CA LEU A 215 -3.63 -20.14 7.56
C LEU A 215 -3.65 -19.57 6.14
N LEU A 216 -2.57 -18.89 5.71
CA LEU A 216 -2.52 -18.30 4.38
C LEU A 216 -2.56 -19.35 3.26
N LEU A 217 -1.94 -20.52 3.44
CA LEU A 217 -2.04 -21.61 2.48
C LEU A 217 -3.50 -22.09 2.36
N ASN A 218 -4.15 -22.36 3.49
CA ASN A 218 -5.51 -22.90 3.52
C ASN A 218 -6.56 -21.89 3.04
N SER A 219 -6.42 -20.62 3.41
CA SER A 219 -7.42 -19.57 3.15
C SER A 219 -7.20 -18.79 1.86
N CYS A 220 -5.97 -18.77 1.31
CA CYS A 220 -5.68 -17.97 0.11
C CYS A 220 -5.31 -18.82 -1.11
N LEU A 221 -4.68 -19.97 -0.92
CA LEU A 221 -4.06 -20.70 -2.04
C LEU A 221 -4.85 -21.94 -2.40
N LEU A 222 -5.18 -22.75 -1.41
CA LEU A 222 -5.77 -24.06 -1.62
C LEU A 222 -7.25 -23.96 -1.94
N ARG A 223 -7.72 -24.91 -2.75
CA ARG A 223 -9.16 -25.18 -2.83
C ARG A 223 -9.59 -25.75 -1.47
N PRO A 224 -10.80 -25.43 -0.97
CA PRO A 224 -11.31 -26.06 0.24
C PRO A 224 -11.13 -27.57 0.16
N GLY A 225 -10.42 -28.16 1.14
CA GLY A 225 -10.25 -29.62 1.26
C GLY A 225 -8.89 -30.23 0.92
N LEU A 226 -7.84 -29.46 0.56
CA LEU A 226 -6.54 -30.07 0.21
C LEU A 226 -5.69 -30.51 1.43
N PHE A 227 -5.88 -29.88 2.60
CA PHE A 227 -5.29 -30.28 3.89
C PHE A 227 -6.38 -30.48 4.95
N MET A 228 -7.39 -31.29 4.64
CA MET A 228 -8.22 -31.85 5.72
C MET A 228 -7.38 -32.94 6.41
N GLU A 229 -7.22 -32.82 7.73
CA GLU A 229 -6.68 -33.91 8.54
C GLU A 229 -7.53 -35.18 8.30
N PRO A 230 -6.93 -36.39 8.37
CA PRO A 230 -7.63 -37.63 8.06
C PRO A 230 -8.96 -37.82 8.82
N ASP A 231 -9.09 -37.23 10.01
CA ASP A 231 -10.27 -37.35 10.88
C ASP A 231 -11.50 -36.55 10.42
N GLU A 232 -11.34 -35.48 9.63
CA GLU A 232 -12.47 -34.63 9.23
C GLU A 232 -13.24 -35.18 8.01
N ARG A 233 -12.74 -36.24 7.36
CA ARG A 233 -13.38 -36.85 6.18
C ARG A 233 -14.57 -37.76 6.51
N GLN A 234 -14.79 -38.10 7.78
CA GLN A 234 -15.78 -39.12 8.17
C GLN A 234 -17.10 -38.56 8.74
N GLY A 235 -17.27 -37.25 8.84
CA GLY A 235 -18.47 -36.64 9.44
C GLY A 235 -19.71 -36.47 8.54
N GLY A 236 -19.66 -36.92 7.28
CA GLY A 236 -20.65 -36.53 6.26
C GLY A 236 -21.34 -37.70 5.55
N ALA A 237 -21.76 -38.72 6.28
CA ALA A 237 -22.72 -39.71 5.77
C ALA A 237 -23.56 -40.26 6.93
N CYS A 238 -24.65 -39.58 7.25
CA CYS A 238 -25.82 -40.15 7.90
C CYS A 238 -27.07 -39.47 7.33
#